data_AF-A0AAU9W1T4-F1
#
_entry.id   AF-A0AAU9W1T4-F1
#
_cell.length_a   1.000
_cell.length_b   1.000
_cell.length_c   1.000
_cell.angle_alpha   90.00
_cell.angle_beta   90.00
_cell.angle_gamma   90.00
#
_symmetry.space_group_name_H-M   'P 1'
#
loop_
_entity.id
_entity.type
_entity.pdbx_description
1 polymer ?
#
loop_
_entity_poly.entity_id
_entity_poly.type
_entity_poly.pdbx_seq_one_letter_code
_entity_poly.pdbx_strand_id
1 'polypeptide(L)'
;MFDVMKFYQWRSLLSNRPKYLFISFQFTPCLSDKIIKYLFFLDINSAIAMGIVQYLQVMLFVFNLTPSTEAQKAITYQNFKLAIDDDVIHNQILEGHAFQSLTVPNAIQCHLKCKDDCLCVSMNYFLLSKENNCELNDANKDMEPAAMKWRQGGNYYELVRSYTVKGGDKYTPEKHHCINRCCRTNPCLNGGVCQEICDTYSTRFNCACPNTYSGQRCEKMKHPRSCKDIVKNGASTSGKYDISNSDNERFSVYCDLQSEPGFIWTLIQSLSLSKRNAFNYAGFGKNFEIDIEEGKGNWNEFRLSLSQMQYLANHSTHLRATCNFFTDGLQYTDYARAELAGHDIFGTWNTCQLYELISGETPVQIAPP
;
A
#
# COMPACT_ATOMS: atom_id res chain seq x y z
N MET A 1 30.98 -6.44 23.86
CA MET A 1 32.38 -6.68 23.49
C MET A 1 32.86 -5.42 22.78
N PHE A 2 33.53 -4.51 23.50
CA PHE A 2 34.23 -3.37 22.90
C PHE A 2 35.56 -3.16 23.59
N ASP A 3 36.51 -2.80 22.74
CA ASP A 3 37.94 -2.97 22.86
C ASP A 3 38.65 -1.95 23.76
N VAL A 4 39.74 -2.47 24.32
CA VAL A 4 40.92 -1.85 24.93
C VAL A 4 41.19 -0.39 24.53
N MET A 5 41.16 0.52 25.52
CA MET A 5 41.79 1.84 25.44
C MET A 5 43.30 1.67 25.19
N LYS A 6 43.81 2.15 24.05
CA LYS A 6 45.25 2.32 23.84
C LYS A 6 45.68 3.73 24.24
N PHE A 7 46.51 3.82 25.28
CA PHE A 7 47.24 5.03 25.62
C PHE A 7 48.51 5.11 24.78
N TYR A 8 48.68 6.17 23.99
CA TYR A 8 49.96 6.48 23.36
C TYR A 8 50.66 7.58 24.18
N GLN A 9 51.81 7.23 24.76
CA GLN A 9 52.67 8.17 25.48
C GLN A 9 53.84 8.53 24.56
N TRP A 10 53.88 9.77 24.05
CA TRP A 10 55.03 10.26 23.27
C TRP A 10 56.04 10.92 24.20
N ARG A 11 57.29 10.46 24.18
CA ARG A 11 58.40 11.02 24.95
C ARG A 11 59.17 11.98 24.05
N SER A 12 58.96 13.29 24.23
CA SER A 12 59.80 14.31 23.59
C SER A 12 61.16 14.40 24.29
N LEU A 13 62.24 14.39 23.51
CA LEU A 13 63.65 14.37 23.96
C LEU A 13 64.30 15.76 24.06
N LEU A 14 63.54 16.82 24.37
CA LEU A 14 64.11 18.16 24.59
C LEU A 14 63.59 18.82 25.86
N SER A 15 64.54 19.26 26.70
CA SER A 15 64.34 19.89 28.00
C SER A 15 63.75 21.29 27.85
N ASN A 16 62.73 21.60 28.67
CA ASN A 16 62.08 22.91 28.89
C ASN A 16 60.91 23.36 27.97
N ARG A 17 59.77 22.65 28.00
CA ARG A 17 58.39 23.22 27.84
C ARG A 17 57.32 22.33 28.53
N PRO A 18 56.12 22.85 28.87
CA PRO A 18 55.08 22.12 29.61
C PRO A 18 54.59 20.87 28.87
N LYS A 19 54.32 19.81 29.64
CA LYS A 19 53.81 18.53 29.12
C LYS A 19 52.31 18.67 28.85
N TYR A 20 51.91 18.66 27.59
CA TYR A 20 50.50 18.59 27.20
C TYR A 20 50.04 17.13 27.17
N LEU A 21 48.91 16.84 27.83
CA LEU A 21 48.21 15.56 27.69
C LEU A 21 47.15 15.72 26.61
N PHE A 22 47.37 15.08 25.45
CA PHE A 22 46.36 15.00 24.38
C PHE A 22 45.46 13.80 24.63
N ILE A 23 44.15 14.05 24.80
CA ILE A 23 43.12 13.01 24.86
C ILE A 23 42.22 13.22 23.64
N SER A 24 42.28 12.30 22.67
CA SER A 24 41.31 12.26 21.57
C SER A 24 40.26 11.19 21.86
N PHE A 25 38.99 11.56 21.84
CA PHE A 25 37.89 10.60 21.85
C PHE A 25 37.45 10.34 20.41
N GLN A 26 37.58 9.11 19.92
CA GLN A 26 36.91 8.66 18.70
C GLN A 26 35.62 7.96 19.11
N PHE A 27 34.48 8.60 18.83
CA PHE A 27 33.19 7.93 18.79
C PHE A 27 32.91 7.59 17.32
N THR A 28 32.79 6.30 17.01
CA THR A 28 32.19 5.83 15.77
C THR A 28 30.72 5.52 16.01
N PRO A 29 29.78 6.36 15.55
CA PRO A 29 28.44 5.91 15.21
C PRO A 29 28.39 5.58 13.71
N CYS A 30 27.96 4.36 13.39
CA CYS A 30 27.41 4.08 12.06
C CYS A 30 26.11 4.89 11.91
N LEU A 31 26.17 6.00 11.17
CA LEU A 31 25.14 6.61 10.30
C LEU A 31 25.41 8.12 10.13
N SER A 32 25.97 8.47 8.96
CA SER A 32 25.87 9.74 8.22
C SER A 32 26.12 11.10 8.92
N ASP A 33 27.37 11.55 8.82
CA ASP A 33 27.88 12.91 8.51
C ASP A 33 27.26 14.18 9.14
N LYS A 34 27.85 14.59 10.28
CA LYS A 34 28.45 15.93 10.51
C LYS A 34 29.25 15.94 11.81
N ILE A 35 30.57 16.06 11.73
CA ILE A 35 31.48 16.09 12.89
C ILE A 35 31.57 17.52 13.42
N ILE A 36 31.05 17.80 14.62
CA ILE A 36 31.36 19.01 15.39
C ILE A 36 32.45 18.66 16.41
N LYS A 37 33.67 19.16 16.18
CA LYS A 37 34.78 19.05 17.15
C LYS A 37 34.64 20.16 18.20
N TYR A 38 34.32 19.79 19.44
CA TYR A 38 34.48 20.69 20.57
C TYR A 38 35.89 20.54 21.15
N LEU A 39 36.69 21.61 21.09
CA LEU A 39 38.00 21.73 21.72
C LEU A 39 37.83 22.52 23.03
N PHE A 40 38.02 21.87 24.17
CA PHE A 40 38.14 22.56 25.45
C PHE A 40 39.63 22.68 25.81
N PHE A 41 40.13 23.91 25.92
CA PHE A 41 41.43 24.22 26.49
C PHE A 41 41.23 24.57 27.97
N LEU A 42 41.85 23.82 28.88
CA LEU A 42 41.92 24.17 30.30
C LEU A 42 43.39 24.33 30.69
N ASP A 43 43.75 25.56 31.07
CA ASP A 43 45.08 25.94 31.53
C ASP A 43 45.18 25.64 33.05
N ILE A 44 46.07 24.74 33.44
CA ILE A 44 46.12 24.19 34.81
C ILE A 44 47.24 24.89 35.58
N ASN A 45 46.91 25.99 36.28
CA ASN A 45 47.78 26.58 37.29
C ASN A 45 46.95 27.18 38.44
N SER A 46 46.50 26.33 39.37
CA SER A 46 46.29 26.64 40.80
C SER A 46 45.66 25.43 41.50
N ALA A 47 45.81 25.33 42.82
CA ALA A 47 45.21 24.26 43.64
C ALA A 47 43.68 24.12 43.51
N ILE A 48 43.01 25.11 42.90
CA ILE A 48 41.58 25.09 42.56
C ILE A 48 41.29 24.09 41.42
N ALA A 49 42.23 23.87 40.51
CA ALA A 49 42.07 22.97 39.37
C ALA A 49 42.01 21.49 39.77
N MET A 50 42.72 21.07 40.84
CA MET A 50 42.61 19.70 41.35
C MET A 50 41.25 19.43 42.01
N GLY A 51 40.66 20.42 42.68
CA GLY A 51 39.31 20.32 43.24
C GLY A 51 38.24 20.20 42.15
N ILE A 52 38.39 20.95 41.05
CA ILE A 52 37.46 20.87 39.91
C ILE A 52 37.61 19.53 39.16
N VAL A 53 38.83 19.01 38.99
CA VAL A 53 39.04 17.70 38.36
C VAL A 53 38.48 16.57 39.22
N GLN A 54 38.65 16.63 40.54
CA GLN A 54 38.01 15.66 41.45
C GLN A 54 36.49 15.80 41.45
N TYR A 55 35.94 17.03 41.41
CA TYR A 55 34.50 17.25 41.32
C TYR A 55 33.93 16.74 39.99
N LEU A 56 34.61 16.97 38.87
CA LEU A 56 34.23 16.44 37.55
C LEU A 56 34.35 14.92 37.49
N GLN A 57 35.38 14.33 38.11
CA GLN A 57 35.52 12.88 38.23
C GLN A 57 34.41 12.28 39.08
N VAL A 58 34.04 12.90 40.20
CA VAL A 58 32.91 12.48 41.05
C VAL A 58 31.59 12.65 40.31
N MET A 59 31.38 13.75 39.58
CA MET A 59 30.18 13.93 38.76
C MET A 59 30.09 12.90 37.63
N LEU A 60 31.19 12.60 36.93
CA LEU A 60 31.26 11.50 35.95
C LEU A 60 30.98 10.14 36.61
N PHE A 61 31.47 9.92 37.83
CA PHE A 61 31.16 8.70 38.59
C PHE A 61 29.70 8.65 39.02
N VAL A 62 29.09 9.78 39.40
CA VAL A 62 27.65 9.87 39.76
C VAL A 62 26.78 9.71 38.52
N PHE A 63 27.15 10.25 37.36
CA PHE A 63 26.48 10.01 36.07
C PHE A 63 26.65 8.56 35.58
N ASN A 64 27.74 7.88 35.94
CA ASN A 64 27.93 6.45 35.68
C ASN A 64 27.26 5.55 36.75
N LEU A 65 26.93 6.10 37.93
CA LEU A 65 26.25 5.40 39.04
C LEU A 65 24.74 5.66 39.06
N THR A 66 24.23 6.66 38.35
CA THR A 66 22.82 6.65 37.97
C THR A 66 22.67 5.49 37.00
N PRO A 67 21.93 4.42 37.36
CA PRO A 67 21.53 3.46 36.35
C PRO A 67 20.76 4.28 35.34
N SER A 68 21.27 4.40 34.12
CA SER A 68 20.39 4.64 32.98
C SER A 68 19.31 3.58 33.14
N THR A 69 18.09 3.98 33.44
CA THR A 69 16.94 3.10 33.29
C THR A 69 16.88 2.81 31.80
N GLU A 70 17.69 1.86 31.37
CA GLU A 70 17.52 1.14 30.14
C GLU A 70 16.10 0.62 30.29
N ALA A 71 15.15 1.26 29.63
CA ALA A 71 13.79 0.76 29.58
C ALA A 71 13.93 -0.66 29.05
N GLN A 72 13.88 -1.64 29.97
CA GLN A 72 14.00 -3.04 29.63
C GLN A 72 12.99 -3.24 28.53
N LYS A 73 13.48 -3.55 27.33
CA LYS A 73 12.68 -3.73 26.14
C LYS A 73 11.72 -4.88 26.45
N ALA A 74 10.53 -4.52 26.93
CA ALA A 74 9.61 -5.44 27.53
C ALA A 74 9.10 -6.33 26.39
N ILE A 75 9.54 -7.58 26.38
CA ILE A 75 9.12 -8.54 25.37
C ILE A 75 7.67 -8.89 25.70
N THR A 76 6.75 -8.47 24.84
CA THR A 76 5.33 -8.80 24.97
C THR A 76 5.11 -10.21 24.43
N TYR A 77 4.58 -11.08 25.27
CA TYR A 77 4.16 -12.44 24.90
C TYR A 77 2.69 -12.41 24.48
N GLN A 78 2.43 -12.91 23.28
CA GLN A 78 1.09 -13.13 22.75
C GLN A 78 0.61 -14.53 23.09
N ASN A 79 -0.47 -14.61 23.85
CA ASN A 79 -1.15 -15.86 24.15
C ASN A 79 -2.45 -15.92 23.34
N PHE A 80 -2.70 -17.06 22.71
CA PHE A 80 -3.91 -17.34 21.97
C PHE A 80 -4.68 -18.39 22.74
N LYS A 81 -5.97 -18.13 23.00
CA LYS A 81 -6.86 -19.13 23.55
C LYS A 81 -7.70 -19.66 22.39
N LEU A 82 -7.72 -20.97 22.22
CA LEU A 82 -8.63 -21.63 21.31
C LEU A 82 -9.50 -22.59 22.13
N ALA A 83 -10.77 -22.23 22.34
CA ALA A 83 -11.80 -23.15 22.82
C ALA A 83 -12.78 -23.39 21.67
N ILE A 84 -12.53 -24.45 20.89
CA ILE A 84 -13.22 -24.74 19.62
C ILE A 84 -14.75 -24.82 19.79
N ASP A 85 -15.21 -25.32 20.93
CA ASP A 85 -16.64 -25.56 21.18
C ASP A 85 -17.32 -24.42 21.97
N ASP A 86 -16.56 -23.61 22.72
CA ASP A 86 -17.13 -22.52 23.53
C ASP A 86 -17.19 -21.18 22.78
N ASP A 87 -16.29 -20.96 21.81
CA ASP A 87 -16.12 -19.68 21.10
C ASP A 87 -16.68 -19.70 19.66
N VAL A 88 -17.46 -20.73 19.30
CA VAL A 88 -18.05 -20.91 17.96
C VAL A 88 -19.47 -20.38 17.87
N ILE A 89 -19.79 -19.70 16.77
CA ILE A 89 -21.17 -19.36 16.40
C ILE A 89 -21.55 -20.21 15.20
N HIS A 90 -22.40 -21.21 15.44
CA HIS A 90 -22.81 -22.16 14.41
C HIS A 90 -23.78 -21.57 13.38
N ASN A 91 -23.65 -22.02 12.13
CA ASN A 91 -24.47 -21.60 10.98
C ASN A 91 -24.47 -20.08 10.73
N GLN A 92 -23.41 -19.40 11.13
CA GLN A 92 -23.20 -17.99 10.87
C GLN A 92 -21.77 -17.74 10.41
N ILE A 93 -21.61 -16.70 9.60
CA ILE A 93 -20.33 -16.24 9.09
C ILE A 93 -20.27 -14.72 9.16
N LEU A 94 -19.05 -14.18 9.10
CA LEU A 94 -18.82 -12.76 8.87
C LEU A 94 -18.68 -12.55 7.35
N GLU A 95 -19.66 -11.89 6.73
CA GLU A 95 -19.71 -11.68 5.28
C GLU A 95 -18.99 -10.39 4.87
N GLY A 96 -18.23 -10.42 3.76
CA GLY A 96 -17.57 -9.23 3.19
C GLY A 96 -16.22 -8.85 3.80
N HIS A 97 -15.79 -9.54 4.86
CA HIS A 97 -14.53 -9.29 5.57
C HIS A 97 -13.43 -10.34 5.33
N ALA A 98 -13.75 -11.38 4.56
CA ALA A 98 -12.79 -12.41 4.18
C ALA A 98 -11.74 -11.83 3.23
N PHE A 99 -10.50 -11.71 3.68
CA PHE A 99 -9.38 -11.24 2.84
C PHE A 99 -8.57 -12.39 2.23
N GLN A 100 -8.74 -13.61 2.75
CA GLN A 100 -8.10 -14.81 2.22
C GLN A 100 -9.01 -16.03 2.39
N SER A 101 -9.15 -16.81 1.33
CA SER A 101 -9.79 -18.12 1.35
C SER A 101 -8.76 -19.22 1.07
N LEU A 102 -8.84 -20.32 1.80
CA LEU A 102 -7.94 -21.45 1.66
C LEU A 102 -8.65 -22.78 1.97
N THR A 103 -8.05 -23.87 1.51
CA THR A 103 -8.51 -25.23 1.82
C THR A 103 -7.66 -25.83 2.93
N VAL A 104 -8.31 -26.23 4.03
CA VAL A 104 -7.67 -26.85 5.20
C VAL A 104 -8.42 -28.09 5.67
N PRO A 105 -7.77 -29.03 6.38
CA PRO A 105 -8.43 -30.25 6.85
C PRO A 105 -9.53 -30.05 7.90
N ASN A 106 -9.40 -29.03 8.76
CA ASN A 106 -10.31 -28.78 9.88
C ASN A 106 -10.21 -27.33 10.40
N ALA A 107 -11.14 -26.94 11.26
CA ALA A 107 -11.19 -25.60 11.87
C ALA A 107 -9.94 -25.26 12.70
N ILE A 108 -9.24 -26.25 13.28
CA ILE A 108 -8.00 -26.03 14.03
C ILE A 108 -6.90 -25.55 13.08
N GLN A 109 -6.76 -26.19 11.91
CA GLN A 109 -5.82 -25.74 10.89
C GLN A 109 -6.17 -24.36 10.36
N CYS A 110 -7.46 -24.05 10.22
CA CYS A 110 -7.91 -22.69 9.91
C CYS A 110 -7.46 -21.68 10.99
N HIS A 111 -7.63 -22.04 12.28
CA HIS A 111 -7.21 -21.20 13.40
C HIS A 111 -5.70 -20.93 13.38
N LEU A 112 -4.89 -21.96 13.11
CA LEU A 112 -3.44 -21.80 13.02
C LEU A 112 -3.06 -20.84 11.88
N LYS A 113 -3.75 -20.93 10.73
CA LYS A 113 -3.55 -19.99 9.63
C LYS A 113 -3.91 -18.56 10.01
N CYS A 114 -5.02 -18.36 10.72
CA CYS A 114 -5.41 -17.07 11.28
C CYS A 114 -4.37 -16.55 12.29
N LYS A 115 -3.90 -17.41 13.20
CA LYS A 115 -2.88 -17.08 14.19
C LYS A 115 -1.56 -16.64 13.55
N ASP A 116 -1.17 -17.26 12.45
CA ASP A 116 0.07 -16.94 11.73
C ASP A 116 -0.05 -15.66 10.88
N ASP A 117 -1.27 -15.24 10.51
CA ASP A 117 -1.50 -14.01 9.74
C ASP A 117 -1.91 -12.82 10.63
N CYS A 118 -1.05 -11.80 10.68
CA CYS A 118 -1.23 -10.63 11.52
C CYS A 118 -2.49 -9.78 11.23
N LEU A 119 -3.08 -9.89 10.03
CA LEU A 119 -4.35 -9.25 9.69
C LEU A 119 -5.56 -9.99 10.24
N CYS A 120 -5.44 -11.29 10.50
CA CYS A 120 -6.59 -12.09 10.88
C CYS A 120 -7.07 -11.79 12.31
N VAL A 121 -8.38 -11.57 12.44
CA VAL A 121 -9.09 -11.27 13.70
C VAL A 121 -10.19 -12.30 13.99
N SER A 122 -10.78 -12.88 12.96
CA SER A 122 -11.73 -13.99 13.07
C SER A 122 -11.64 -14.89 11.84
N MET A 123 -12.37 -16.01 11.84
CA MET A 123 -12.42 -16.90 10.69
C MET A 123 -13.81 -17.49 10.48
N ASN A 124 -14.17 -17.74 9.22
CA ASN A 124 -15.30 -18.58 8.86
C ASN A 124 -14.76 -19.96 8.45
N TYR A 125 -15.40 -21.03 8.91
CA TYR A 125 -15.07 -22.39 8.51
C TYR A 125 -16.31 -23.12 8.01
N PHE A 126 -16.24 -23.71 6.81
CA PHE A 126 -17.34 -24.38 6.13
C PHE A 126 -17.19 -25.90 6.20
N LEU A 127 -17.94 -26.54 7.09
CA LEU A 127 -17.78 -27.97 7.35
C LEU A 127 -18.14 -28.85 6.14
N LEU A 128 -19.05 -28.37 5.28
CA LEU A 128 -19.56 -29.10 4.12
C LEU A 128 -18.74 -28.85 2.84
N SER A 129 -17.86 -27.85 2.83
CA SER A 129 -17.07 -27.52 1.64
C SER A 129 -15.76 -28.30 1.60
N LYS A 130 -15.42 -28.83 0.43
CA LYS A 130 -14.14 -29.52 0.19
C LYS A 130 -13.01 -28.57 -0.23
N GLU A 131 -13.36 -27.40 -0.75
CA GLU A 131 -12.43 -26.37 -1.22
C GLU A 131 -12.80 -25.02 -0.61
N ASN A 132 -11.81 -24.15 -0.40
CA ASN A 132 -12.01 -22.81 0.18
C ASN A 132 -12.86 -22.84 1.45
N ASN A 133 -12.65 -23.87 2.28
CA ASN A 133 -13.46 -24.14 3.45
C ASN A 133 -13.02 -23.34 4.68
N CYS A 134 -11.99 -22.50 4.57
CA CYS A 134 -11.50 -21.60 5.60
C CYS A 134 -11.33 -20.21 5.02
N GLU A 135 -12.03 -19.23 5.59
CA GLU A 135 -11.90 -17.81 5.29
C GLU A 135 -11.30 -17.09 6.49
N LEU A 136 -10.23 -16.33 6.27
CA LEU A 136 -9.62 -15.46 7.27
C LEU A 136 -10.21 -14.06 7.14
N ASN A 137 -10.69 -13.52 8.25
CA ASN A 137 -11.38 -12.23 8.28
C ASN A 137 -10.53 -11.16 8.98
N ASP A 138 -10.59 -9.94 8.46
CA ASP A 138 -9.87 -8.77 9.00
C ASP A 138 -10.65 -8.03 10.11
N ALA A 139 -11.87 -8.49 10.39
CA ALA A 139 -12.77 -7.97 11.40
C ALA A 139 -13.37 -9.10 12.25
N ASN A 140 -14.12 -8.74 13.28
CA ASN A 140 -14.90 -9.63 14.11
C ASN A 140 -16.33 -9.09 14.29
N LYS A 141 -17.17 -9.87 14.97
CA LYS A 141 -18.57 -9.53 15.27
C LYS A 141 -18.76 -8.22 16.06
N ASP A 142 -17.78 -7.79 16.83
CA ASP A 142 -17.89 -6.58 17.67
C ASP A 142 -17.55 -5.33 16.85
N MET A 143 -16.60 -5.45 15.92
CA MET A 143 -16.27 -4.42 14.95
C MET A 143 -17.38 -4.23 13.91
N GLU A 144 -17.91 -5.34 13.39
CA GLU A 144 -18.83 -5.36 12.26
C GLU A 144 -20.05 -6.24 12.55
N PRO A 145 -20.89 -5.87 13.53
CA PRO A 145 -22.02 -6.69 13.96
C PRO A 145 -23.06 -6.88 12.84
N ALA A 146 -23.19 -5.92 11.94
CA ALA A 146 -24.13 -5.99 10.81
C ALA A 146 -23.69 -7.00 9.72
N ALA A 147 -22.40 -7.34 9.68
CA ALA A 147 -21.83 -8.29 8.72
C ALA A 147 -22.00 -9.76 9.14
N MET A 148 -22.48 -10.02 10.37
CA MET A 148 -22.83 -11.36 10.81
C MET A 148 -24.09 -11.83 10.09
N LYS A 149 -23.96 -12.89 9.30
CA LYS A 149 -25.04 -13.46 8.47
C LYS A 149 -25.18 -14.95 8.69
N TRP A 150 -26.42 -15.42 8.62
CA TRP A 150 -26.70 -16.85 8.64
C TRP A 150 -26.24 -17.50 7.34
N ARG A 151 -25.53 -18.62 7.45
CA ARG A 151 -25.13 -19.46 6.31
C ARG A 151 -25.03 -20.91 6.75
N GLN A 152 -25.81 -21.76 6.10
CA GLN A 152 -25.86 -23.19 6.44
C GLN A 152 -24.48 -23.85 6.33
N GLY A 153 -24.06 -24.54 7.40
CA GLY A 153 -22.79 -25.26 7.44
C GLY A 153 -21.53 -24.39 7.54
N GLY A 154 -21.69 -23.05 7.62
CA GLY A 154 -20.62 -22.11 7.93
C GLY A 154 -20.61 -21.80 9.42
N ASN A 155 -19.45 -21.90 10.06
CA ASN A 155 -19.26 -21.60 11.47
C ASN A 155 -18.27 -20.45 11.62
N TYR A 156 -18.62 -19.48 12.45
CA TYR A 156 -17.77 -18.34 12.78
C TYR A 156 -16.97 -18.62 14.06
N TYR A 157 -15.70 -18.27 14.05
CA TYR A 157 -14.80 -18.40 15.21
C TYR A 157 -14.03 -17.11 15.44
N GLU A 158 -13.99 -16.67 16.69
CA GLU A 158 -13.24 -15.48 17.11
C GLU A 158 -11.80 -15.82 17.49
N LEU A 159 -10.83 -14.97 17.13
CA LEU A 159 -9.44 -15.14 17.54
C LEU A 159 -9.20 -14.49 18.91
N VAL A 160 -9.50 -15.23 19.98
CA VAL A 160 -9.32 -14.76 21.36
C VAL A 160 -7.83 -14.68 21.72
N ARG A 161 -7.36 -13.47 22.04
CA ARG A 161 -5.95 -13.16 22.32
C ARG A 161 -5.79 -12.46 23.67
N SER A 162 -4.63 -12.62 24.27
CA SER A 162 -4.20 -11.84 25.44
C SER A 162 -2.70 -11.53 25.37
N TYR A 163 -2.30 -10.40 25.95
CA TYR A 163 -0.91 -9.95 25.98
C TYR A 163 -0.40 -9.93 27.41
N THR A 164 0.77 -10.53 27.60
CA THR A 164 1.48 -10.56 28.90
C THR A 164 2.88 -10.03 28.74
N VAL A 165 3.42 -9.43 29.79
CA VAL A 165 4.75 -8.83 29.80
C VAL A 165 5.72 -9.77 30.52
N LYS A 166 7.01 -9.73 30.15
CA LYS A 166 8.07 -10.48 30.85
C LYS A 166 8.05 -10.16 32.34
N GLY A 167 7.64 -11.11 33.17
CA GLY A 167 7.34 -10.92 34.59
C GLY A 167 5.96 -11.45 35.01
N GLY A 168 5.08 -11.75 34.04
CA GLY A 168 3.75 -12.29 34.27
C GLY A 168 2.65 -11.23 34.38
N ASP A 169 3.01 -9.95 34.35
CA ASP A 169 2.05 -8.85 34.42
C ASP A 169 1.17 -8.78 33.17
N LYS A 170 -0.09 -8.38 33.38
CA LYS A 170 -1.02 -8.09 32.28
C LYS A 170 -0.54 -6.85 31.52
N TYR A 171 -0.54 -6.93 30.19
CA TYR A 171 -0.22 -5.78 29.36
C TYR A 171 -1.24 -4.64 29.58
N THR A 172 -0.72 -3.45 29.82
CA THR A 172 -1.47 -2.19 29.78
C THR A 172 -0.82 -1.22 28.79
N PRO A 173 -1.59 -0.61 27.87
CA PRO A 173 -1.06 0.30 26.84
C PRO A 173 -0.28 1.49 27.41
N GLU A 174 -0.66 1.98 28.59
CA GLU A 174 -0.04 3.15 29.23
C GLU A 174 1.38 2.87 29.78
N LYS A 175 1.68 1.61 30.12
CA LYS A 175 2.94 1.26 30.80
C LYS A 175 3.92 0.52 29.90
N HIS A 176 3.44 -0.08 28.81
CA HIS A 176 4.24 -1.01 28.03
C HIS A 176 4.24 -0.65 26.54
N HIS A 177 5.40 -0.76 25.92
CA HIS A 177 5.51 -0.66 24.47
C HIS A 177 4.98 -1.95 23.81
N CYS A 178 4.12 -1.80 22.80
CA CYS A 178 3.64 -2.95 22.05
C CYS A 178 4.75 -3.53 21.18
N ILE A 179 5.07 -4.81 21.37
CA ILE A 179 5.98 -5.56 20.50
C ILE A 179 5.35 -6.92 20.18
N ASN A 180 4.74 -7.05 19.01
CA ASN A 180 4.05 -8.26 18.56
C ASN A 180 4.72 -8.96 17.36
N ARG A 181 5.75 -8.31 16.78
CA ARG A 181 6.56 -8.75 15.62
C ARG A 181 5.85 -8.76 14.27
N CYS A 182 4.63 -8.26 14.16
CA CYS A 182 3.92 -8.16 12.89
C CYS A 182 4.53 -7.13 11.94
N CYS A 183 5.26 -6.13 12.45
CA CYS A 183 5.95 -5.15 11.61
C CYS A 183 7.39 -5.56 11.23
N ARG A 184 7.84 -6.77 11.59
CA ARG A 184 9.22 -7.22 11.34
C ARG A 184 9.62 -7.18 9.86
N THR A 185 8.71 -7.56 8.96
CA THR A 185 8.93 -7.55 7.51
C THR A 185 8.16 -6.44 6.80
N ASN A 186 7.65 -5.45 7.55
CA ASN A 186 6.72 -4.41 7.11
C ASN A 186 5.61 -4.93 6.14
N PRO A 187 4.44 -5.33 6.64
CA PRO A 187 3.33 -5.78 5.81
C PRO A 187 2.70 -4.67 4.95
N CYS A 188 2.97 -3.39 5.21
CA CYS A 188 2.38 -2.29 4.46
C CYS A 188 3.01 -2.17 3.06
N LEU A 189 2.18 -1.97 2.05
CA LEU A 189 2.60 -1.83 0.66
C LEU A 189 2.88 -0.37 0.30
N ASN A 190 3.47 -0.15 -0.88
CA ASN A 190 3.62 1.16 -1.50
C ASN A 190 4.28 2.24 -0.60
N GLY A 191 5.23 1.83 0.24
CA GLY A 191 5.94 2.74 1.15
C GLY A 191 5.19 3.09 2.44
N GLY A 192 4.14 2.34 2.78
CA GLY A 192 3.44 2.49 4.06
C GLY A 192 4.32 2.16 5.26
N VAL A 193 4.05 2.84 6.39
CA VAL A 193 4.74 2.63 7.66
C VAL A 193 3.88 1.77 8.57
N CYS A 194 4.40 0.63 9.00
CA CYS A 194 3.71 -0.29 9.90
C CYS A 194 3.88 0.13 11.36
N GLN A 195 2.78 0.08 12.12
CA GLN A 195 2.80 0.22 13.56
C GLN A 195 2.09 -0.98 14.22
N GLU A 196 2.75 -1.57 15.22
CA GLU A 196 2.25 -2.75 15.93
C GLU A 196 1.14 -2.38 16.92
N ILE A 197 0.10 -3.22 16.97
CA ILE A 197 -1.06 -3.06 17.84
C ILE A 197 -1.16 -4.27 18.77
N CYS A 198 -1.23 -4.01 20.08
CA CYS A 198 -1.36 -5.02 21.12
C CYS A 198 -2.73 -4.88 21.80
N ASP A 199 -3.77 -4.89 20.98
CA ASP A 199 -5.16 -4.96 21.40
C ASP A 199 -5.70 -6.37 21.09
N THR A 200 -6.59 -6.85 21.96
CA THR A 200 -7.06 -8.23 21.96
C THR A 200 -8.11 -8.49 20.90
N TYR A 201 -8.82 -7.45 20.47
CA TYR A 201 -9.97 -7.56 19.57
C TYR A 201 -9.68 -7.04 18.15
N SER A 202 -8.56 -6.36 17.90
CA SER A 202 -8.25 -5.78 16.59
C SER A 202 -7.13 -6.47 15.83
N THR A 203 -6.89 -6.01 14.60
CA THR A 203 -5.72 -6.42 13.82
C THR A 203 -4.44 -6.14 14.61
N ARG A 204 -3.38 -6.90 14.34
CA ARG A 204 -2.12 -6.77 15.09
C ARG A 204 -1.24 -5.63 14.58
N PHE A 205 -1.67 -4.91 13.55
CA PHE A 205 -0.96 -3.75 13.07
C PHE A 205 -1.92 -2.82 12.31
N ASN A 206 -1.49 -1.58 12.15
CA ASN A 206 -2.04 -0.65 11.18
C ASN A 206 -0.95 -0.14 10.25
N CYS A 207 -1.38 0.38 9.11
CA CYS A 207 -0.50 1.02 8.14
C CYS A 207 -0.80 2.51 8.06
N ALA A 208 0.21 3.34 8.30
CA ALA A 208 0.17 4.75 7.93
C ALA A 208 0.52 4.86 6.43
N CYS A 209 -0.49 5.13 5.61
CA CYS A 209 -0.33 5.19 4.16
C CYS A 209 0.17 6.56 3.69
N PRO A 210 1.04 6.59 2.64
CA PRO A 210 1.36 7.84 1.95
C PRO A 210 0.11 8.52 1.40
N ASN A 211 0.24 9.81 1.09
CA ASN A 211 -0.89 10.62 0.62
C ASN A 211 -1.54 10.10 -0.68
N THR A 212 -0.83 9.32 -1.49
CA THR A 212 -1.30 8.76 -2.77
C THR A 212 -1.95 7.38 -2.66
N TYR A 213 -1.86 6.70 -1.51
CA TYR A 213 -2.37 5.35 -1.30
C TYR A 213 -3.36 5.28 -0.13
N SER A 214 -4.20 4.25 -0.14
CA SER A 214 -5.20 3.93 0.87
C SER A 214 -5.42 2.42 0.94
N GLY A 215 -6.34 1.98 1.81
CA GLY A 215 -6.55 0.57 2.11
C GLY A 215 -5.83 0.17 3.40
N GLN A 216 -6.15 -1.01 3.90
CA GLN A 216 -5.64 -1.50 5.19
C GLN A 216 -4.12 -1.69 5.16
N ARG A 217 -3.57 -2.01 3.99
CA ARG A 217 -2.15 -2.20 3.74
C ARG A 217 -1.61 -1.22 2.70
N CYS A 218 -2.31 -0.11 2.43
CA CYS A 218 -1.92 0.86 1.42
C CYS A 218 -1.88 0.28 -0.01
N GLU A 219 -2.69 -0.73 -0.27
CA GLU A 219 -2.74 -1.47 -1.53
C GLU A 219 -3.49 -0.72 -2.65
N LYS A 220 -4.36 0.24 -2.30
CA LYS A 220 -5.20 0.97 -3.25
C LYS A 220 -4.62 2.34 -3.55
N MET A 221 -4.60 2.73 -4.82
CA MET A 221 -4.30 4.09 -5.25
C MET A 221 -5.51 5.00 -4.94
N LYS A 222 -5.28 6.15 -4.30
CA LYS A 222 -6.34 7.14 -4.02
C LYS A 222 -6.85 7.86 -5.27
N HIS A 223 -5.97 8.01 -6.26
CA HIS A 223 -6.22 8.72 -7.51
C HIS A 223 -5.80 7.84 -8.69
N PRO A 224 -6.57 6.79 -9.04
CA PRO A 224 -6.29 5.96 -10.21
C PRO A 224 -6.31 6.82 -11.47
N ARG A 225 -5.32 6.67 -12.34
CA ARG A 225 -5.10 7.56 -13.49
C ARG A 225 -5.62 6.99 -14.80
N SER A 226 -5.97 5.70 -14.82
CA SER A 226 -6.41 4.96 -16.00
C SER A 226 -7.28 3.76 -15.59
N CYS A 227 -8.02 3.18 -16.53
CA CYS A 227 -8.72 1.90 -16.31
C CYS A 227 -7.75 0.77 -15.93
N LYS A 228 -6.48 0.84 -16.34
CA LYS A 228 -5.44 -0.11 -15.91
C LYS A 228 -5.15 0.00 -14.41
N ASP A 229 -5.16 1.22 -13.86
CA ASP A 229 -4.98 1.41 -12.42
C ASP A 229 -6.22 1.01 -11.64
N ILE A 230 -7.41 1.14 -12.24
CA ILE A 230 -8.66 0.62 -11.67
C ILE A 230 -8.57 -0.91 -11.48
N VAL A 231 -8.02 -1.65 -12.45
CA VAL A 231 -7.75 -3.09 -12.30
C VAL A 231 -6.73 -3.36 -11.20
N LYS A 232 -5.65 -2.57 -11.10
CA LYS A 232 -4.67 -2.72 -10.00
C LYS A 232 -5.29 -2.49 -8.62
N ASN A 233 -6.31 -1.64 -8.54
CA ASN A 233 -7.10 -1.42 -7.33
C ASN A 233 -8.11 -2.55 -7.03
N GLY A 234 -8.14 -3.62 -7.83
CA GLY A 234 -8.94 -4.83 -7.59
C GLY A 234 -10.22 -4.93 -8.41
N ALA A 235 -10.47 -4.00 -9.34
CA ALA A 235 -11.64 -4.11 -10.22
C ALA A 235 -11.46 -5.26 -11.22
N SER A 236 -12.52 -6.06 -11.39
CA SER A 236 -12.51 -7.24 -12.27
C SER A 236 -13.64 -7.26 -13.29
N THR A 237 -14.59 -6.33 -13.23
CA THR A 237 -15.76 -6.27 -14.11
C THR A 237 -15.75 -5.01 -14.95
N SER A 238 -16.17 -5.09 -16.20
CA SER A 238 -16.32 -3.89 -17.04
C SER A 238 -17.46 -3.00 -16.54
N GLY A 239 -17.32 -1.68 -16.67
CA GLY A 239 -18.29 -0.74 -16.11
C GLY A 239 -17.82 0.70 -16.08
N LYS A 240 -18.61 1.56 -15.44
CA LYS A 240 -18.24 2.96 -15.19
C LYS A 240 -17.35 3.08 -13.96
N TYR A 241 -16.27 3.84 -14.08
CA TYR A 241 -15.31 4.10 -13.01
C TYR A 241 -14.85 5.55 -13.05
N ASP A 242 -14.48 6.09 -11.88
CA ASP A 242 -13.88 7.41 -11.79
C ASP A 242 -12.35 7.30 -11.80
N ILE A 243 -11.73 8.06 -12.71
CA ILE A 243 -10.27 8.22 -12.81
C ILE A 243 -9.89 9.67 -12.56
N SER A 244 -8.61 9.93 -12.35
CA SER A 244 -8.09 11.27 -12.02
C SER A 244 -7.05 11.77 -13.02
N ASN A 245 -6.95 13.09 -13.21
CA ASN A 245 -6.25 13.73 -14.34
C ASN A 245 -4.92 14.49 -14.06
N SER A 246 -3.75 13.98 -13.70
CA SER A 246 -2.62 14.83 -13.22
C SER A 246 -2.91 15.73 -11.99
N ASP A 247 -3.83 16.71 -12.05
CA ASP A 247 -4.26 17.64 -11.00
C ASP A 247 -5.09 17.00 -9.87
N ASN A 248 -5.43 15.71 -10.04
CA ASN A 248 -6.25 14.90 -9.13
C ASN A 248 -7.76 15.19 -9.17
N GLU A 249 -8.22 15.95 -10.16
CA GLU A 249 -9.64 16.11 -10.45
C GLU A 249 -10.18 14.80 -11.03
N ARG A 250 -11.38 14.42 -10.63
CA ARG A 250 -12.01 13.15 -11.01
C ARG A 250 -12.95 13.34 -12.19
N PHE A 251 -12.94 12.38 -13.10
CA PHE A 251 -13.91 12.28 -14.18
C PHE A 251 -14.28 10.82 -14.45
N SER A 252 -15.51 10.60 -14.89
CA SER A 252 -16.08 9.26 -15.07
C SER A 252 -15.81 8.73 -16.47
N VAL A 253 -15.39 7.47 -16.57
CA VAL A 253 -15.11 6.78 -17.83
C VAL A 253 -15.73 5.39 -17.82
N TYR A 254 -16.02 4.85 -19.01
CA TYR A 254 -16.33 3.44 -19.15
C TYR A 254 -15.04 2.65 -19.38
N CYS A 255 -14.79 1.68 -18.52
CA CYS A 255 -13.69 0.74 -18.63
C CYS A 255 -14.18 -0.61 -19.13
N ASP A 256 -13.58 -1.07 -20.22
CA ASP A 256 -13.70 -2.44 -20.69
C ASP A 256 -12.45 -3.22 -20.27
N LEU A 257 -12.65 -4.10 -19.30
CA LEU A 257 -11.58 -4.82 -18.59
C LEU A 257 -11.41 -6.26 -19.08
N GLN A 258 -12.34 -6.75 -19.91
CA GLN A 258 -12.52 -8.18 -20.11
C GLN A 258 -12.71 -8.60 -21.58
N SER A 259 -13.07 -7.67 -22.49
CA SER A 259 -13.41 -8.06 -23.87
C SER A 259 -12.23 -8.65 -24.64
N GLU A 260 -11.01 -8.22 -24.32
CA GLU A 260 -9.81 -8.55 -25.07
C GLU A 260 -8.68 -8.90 -24.09
N PRO A 261 -8.29 -10.19 -23.98
CA PRO A 261 -7.21 -10.61 -23.09
C PRO A 261 -5.91 -9.83 -23.32
N GLY A 262 -5.33 -9.32 -22.25
CA GLY A 262 -4.08 -8.53 -22.29
C GLY A 262 -4.28 -7.03 -22.51
N PHE A 263 -5.49 -6.59 -22.86
CA PHE A 263 -5.82 -5.17 -23.06
C PHE A 263 -6.87 -4.70 -22.06
N ILE A 264 -6.72 -3.45 -21.62
CA ILE A 264 -7.67 -2.74 -20.78
C ILE A 264 -8.03 -1.45 -21.50
N TRP A 265 -9.30 -1.27 -21.84
CA TRP A 265 -9.76 -0.20 -22.70
C TRP A 265 -10.55 0.86 -21.93
N THR A 266 -10.38 2.11 -22.34
CA THR A 266 -11.16 3.26 -21.85
C THR A 266 -11.94 3.85 -23.02
N LEU A 267 -13.26 3.95 -22.88
CA LEU A 267 -14.10 4.55 -23.93
C LEU A 267 -13.93 6.08 -23.93
N ILE A 268 -13.56 6.63 -25.08
CA ILE A 268 -13.44 8.09 -25.27
C ILE A 268 -14.60 8.69 -26.07
N GLN A 269 -15.24 7.89 -26.92
CA GLN A 269 -16.35 8.31 -27.78
C GLN A 269 -17.20 7.11 -28.22
N SER A 270 -18.51 7.29 -28.30
CA SER A 270 -19.46 6.36 -28.94
C SER A 270 -20.55 7.16 -29.65
N LEU A 271 -20.95 6.72 -30.84
CA LEU A 271 -22.02 7.38 -31.60
C LEU A 271 -22.82 6.36 -32.42
N SER A 272 -24.12 6.59 -32.55
CA SER A 272 -24.96 5.87 -33.50
C SER A 272 -24.91 6.53 -34.88
N LEU A 273 -25.19 5.76 -35.94
CA LEU A 273 -25.22 6.27 -37.31
C LEU A 273 -26.19 7.45 -37.48
N SER A 274 -27.31 7.48 -36.72
CA SER A 274 -28.26 8.59 -36.77
C SER A 274 -27.69 9.92 -36.25
N LYS A 275 -26.61 9.88 -35.46
CA LYS A 275 -25.92 11.06 -34.91
C LYS A 275 -24.69 11.48 -35.71
N ARG A 276 -24.37 10.82 -36.83
CA ARG A 276 -23.18 11.10 -37.66
C ARG A 276 -22.96 12.59 -37.94
N ASN A 277 -24.02 13.32 -38.31
CA ASN A 277 -23.91 14.73 -38.67
C ASN A 277 -23.45 15.61 -37.49
N ALA A 278 -23.79 15.26 -36.25
CA ALA A 278 -23.35 16.00 -35.07
C ALA A 278 -21.83 15.84 -34.85
N PHE A 279 -21.30 14.65 -35.13
CA PHE A 279 -19.89 14.33 -34.93
C PHE A 279 -19.00 14.71 -36.13
N ASN A 280 -19.55 14.85 -37.34
CA ASN A 280 -18.80 15.28 -38.52
C ASN A 280 -18.11 16.65 -38.34
N TYR A 281 -18.73 17.58 -37.62
CA TYR A 281 -18.16 18.91 -37.34
C TYR A 281 -17.33 18.96 -36.05
N ALA A 282 -17.16 17.81 -35.41
CA ALA A 282 -16.43 17.62 -34.17
C ALA A 282 -15.37 16.52 -34.38
N GLY A 283 -14.36 16.78 -35.21
CA GLY A 283 -13.16 15.93 -35.21
C GLY A 283 -12.55 15.83 -33.80
N PHE A 284 -11.73 14.82 -33.53
CA PHE A 284 -11.20 14.58 -32.17
C PHE A 284 -10.43 15.77 -31.61
N GLY A 285 -9.79 16.59 -32.44
CA GLY A 285 -9.09 17.83 -32.04
C GLY A 285 -10.00 18.99 -31.59
N LYS A 286 -11.33 18.86 -31.67
CA LYS A 286 -12.28 19.88 -31.21
C LYS A 286 -12.95 19.45 -29.90
N ASN A 287 -13.06 20.37 -28.96
CA ASN A 287 -13.81 20.13 -27.73
C ASN A 287 -15.30 19.98 -28.03
N PHE A 288 -15.84 18.81 -27.72
CA PHE A 288 -17.25 18.46 -27.87
C PHE A 288 -17.57 17.37 -26.86
N GLU A 289 -17.92 17.78 -25.64
CA GLU A 289 -18.24 16.88 -24.53
C GLU A 289 -19.73 16.55 -24.56
N ILE A 290 -20.05 15.28 -24.28
CA ILE A 290 -21.42 14.81 -24.09
C ILE A 290 -21.47 14.10 -22.76
N ASP A 291 -22.02 14.79 -21.76
CA ASP A 291 -22.23 14.24 -20.42
C ASP A 291 -23.18 13.05 -20.49
N ILE A 292 -22.81 11.96 -19.80
CA ILE A 292 -23.73 10.86 -19.59
C ILE A 292 -24.64 11.22 -18.42
N GLU A 293 -25.92 11.49 -18.67
CA GLU A 293 -26.90 11.61 -17.59
C GLU A 293 -26.86 10.38 -16.66
N GLU A 294 -26.97 10.62 -15.35
CA GLU A 294 -26.95 9.55 -14.35
C GLU A 294 -28.08 8.54 -14.61
N GLY A 295 -27.71 7.26 -14.78
CA GLY A 295 -28.67 6.13 -14.68
C GLY A 295 -28.81 5.25 -15.93
N LYS A 296 -28.56 5.73 -17.15
CA LYS A 296 -28.50 4.87 -18.36
C LYS A 296 -27.48 5.44 -19.35
N GLY A 297 -26.38 4.71 -19.59
CA GLY A 297 -25.41 5.09 -20.61
C GLY A 297 -26.09 5.17 -21.97
N ASN A 298 -26.33 6.39 -22.47
CA ASN A 298 -26.78 6.58 -23.85
C ASN A 298 -25.57 6.44 -24.78
N TRP A 299 -25.20 5.22 -25.11
CA TRP A 299 -24.07 4.97 -26.01
C TRP A 299 -24.33 5.38 -27.46
N ASN A 300 -25.54 5.84 -27.79
CA ASN A 300 -25.84 6.44 -29.09
C ASN A 300 -25.17 7.81 -29.27
N GLU A 301 -24.83 8.49 -28.18
CA GLU A 301 -24.05 9.72 -28.18
C GLU A 301 -23.30 9.85 -26.86
N PHE A 302 -21.99 9.63 -26.92
CA PHE A 302 -21.10 9.78 -25.78
C PHE A 302 -19.76 10.31 -26.27
N ARG A 303 -19.20 11.28 -25.55
CA ARG A 303 -17.87 11.79 -25.83
C ARG A 303 -17.27 12.50 -24.62
N LEU A 304 -16.05 12.13 -24.28
CA LEU A 304 -15.26 12.85 -23.30
C LEU A 304 -14.81 14.22 -23.84
N SER A 305 -14.53 15.17 -22.95
CA SER A 305 -13.94 16.45 -23.36
C SER A 305 -12.58 16.27 -24.04
N LEU A 306 -12.17 17.25 -24.84
CA LEU A 306 -10.88 17.23 -25.54
C LEU A 306 -9.72 17.02 -24.58
N SER A 307 -9.72 17.71 -23.44
CA SER A 307 -8.64 17.60 -22.44
C SER A 307 -8.56 16.20 -21.83
N GLN A 308 -9.71 15.57 -21.53
CA GLN A 308 -9.77 14.20 -21.03
C GLN A 308 -9.27 13.20 -22.08
N MET A 309 -9.69 13.34 -23.34
CA MET A 309 -9.23 12.48 -24.42
C MET A 309 -7.71 12.60 -24.65
N GLN A 310 -7.17 13.82 -24.66
CA GLN A 310 -5.74 14.07 -24.80
C GLN A 310 -4.95 13.49 -23.62
N TYR A 311 -5.44 13.67 -22.40
CA TYR A 311 -4.86 13.07 -21.21
C TYR A 311 -4.81 11.55 -21.35
N LEU A 312 -5.92 10.91 -21.73
CA LEU A 312 -5.99 9.45 -21.88
C LEU A 312 -5.07 8.94 -22.99
N ALA A 313 -5.00 9.63 -24.13
CA ALA A 313 -4.12 9.26 -25.23
C ALA A 313 -2.64 9.28 -24.78
N ASN A 314 -2.22 10.29 -24.01
CA ASN A 314 -0.86 10.37 -23.47
C ASN A 314 -0.54 9.31 -22.40
N HIS A 315 -1.56 8.67 -21.82
CA HIS A 315 -1.42 7.60 -20.81
C HIS A 315 -1.80 6.22 -21.35
N SER A 316 -2.00 6.12 -22.67
CA SER A 316 -2.41 4.89 -23.35
C SER A 316 -1.39 4.50 -24.40
N THR A 317 -1.45 3.24 -24.81
CA THR A 317 -0.51 2.68 -25.80
C THR A 317 -1.16 2.42 -27.15
N HIS A 318 -2.46 2.13 -27.16
CA HIS A 318 -3.20 1.73 -28.34
C HIS A 318 -4.54 2.47 -28.44
N LEU A 319 -5.01 2.63 -29.67
CA LEU A 319 -6.37 3.02 -30.01
C LEU A 319 -7.08 1.81 -30.62
N ARG A 320 -8.36 1.63 -30.29
CA ARG A 320 -9.26 0.68 -30.93
C ARG A 320 -10.55 1.36 -31.38
N ALA A 321 -11.05 0.95 -32.55
CA ALA A 321 -12.41 1.24 -33.01
C ALA A 321 -13.16 -0.08 -33.26
N THR A 322 -14.43 -0.11 -32.87
CA THR A 322 -15.34 -1.25 -33.02
C THR A 322 -16.75 -0.76 -33.30
N CYS A 323 -17.56 -1.54 -34.00
CA CYS A 323 -19.00 -1.29 -34.16
C CYS A 323 -19.84 -2.17 -33.22
N ASN A 324 -21.03 -1.70 -32.84
CA ASN A 324 -22.05 -2.44 -32.08
C ASN A 324 -21.56 -3.09 -30.76
N PHE A 325 -20.52 -2.56 -30.13
CA PHE A 325 -19.89 -3.17 -28.96
C PHE A 325 -20.86 -3.46 -27.80
N PHE A 326 -21.79 -2.54 -27.52
CA PHE A 326 -22.74 -2.69 -26.41
C PHE A 326 -23.88 -3.67 -26.69
N THR A 327 -24.15 -4.00 -27.95
CA THR A 327 -25.20 -4.97 -28.33
C THR A 327 -24.60 -6.35 -28.59
N ASP A 328 -23.48 -6.39 -29.31
CA ASP A 328 -22.94 -7.63 -29.89
C ASP A 328 -21.65 -8.07 -29.19
N GLY A 329 -21.12 -7.26 -28.27
CA GLY A 329 -19.80 -7.45 -27.67
C GLY A 329 -18.67 -7.13 -28.65
N LEU A 330 -17.46 -7.60 -28.33
CA LEU A 330 -16.31 -7.44 -29.22
C LEU A 330 -16.45 -8.35 -30.44
N GLN A 331 -16.71 -7.74 -31.59
CA GLN A 331 -16.72 -8.40 -32.89
C GLN A 331 -15.50 -7.98 -33.69
N TYR A 332 -14.84 -8.95 -34.33
CA TYR A 332 -13.66 -8.63 -35.14
C TYR A 332 -14.06 -8.06 -36.50
N THR A 333 -15.22 -8.39 -37.07
CA THR A 333 -15.64 -8.02 -38.44
C THR A 333 -15.45 -6.53 -38.80
N ASP A 334 -15.63 -5.62 -37.84
CA ASP A 334 -15.45 -4.17 -37.96
C ASP A 334 -14.50 -3.61 -36.88
N TYR A 335 -13.41 -4.33 -36.64
CA TYR A 335 -12.39 -3.98 -35.66
C TYR A 335 -11.21 -3.29 -36.35
N ALA A 336 -10.75 -2.18 -35.76
CA ALA A 336 -9.50 -1.54 -36.11
C ALA A 336 -8.67 -1.26 -34.84
N ARG A 337 -7.36 -1.56 -34.86
CA ARG A 337 -6.42 -1.20 -33.78
C ARG A 337 -5.12 -0.61 -34.33
N ALA A 338 -4.59 0.36 -33.62
CA ALA A 338 -3.29 0.96 -33.89
C ALA A 338 -2.55 1.28 -32.59
N GLU A 339 -1.22 1.32 -32.63
CA GLU A 339 -0.41 1.98 -31.62
C GLU A 339 -0.66 3.50 -31.66
N LEU A 340 -0.71 4.13 -30.48
CA LEU A 340 -0.79 5.59 -30.38
C LEU A 340 0.57 6.28 -30.63
N ALA A 341 1.67 5.53 -30.53
CA ALA A 341 2.99 6.05 -30.84
C ALA A 341 3.06 6.46 -32.33
N GLY A 342 3.19 7.76 -32.58
CA GLY A 342 3.19 8.31 -33.94
C GLY A 342 1.79 8.51 -34.56
N HIS A 343 0.72 8.21 -33.83
CA HIS A 343 -0.66 8.36 -34.30
C HIS A 343 -1.38 9.47 -33.54
N ASP A 344 -1.24 10.72 -34.02
CA ASP A 344 -1.90 11.88 -33.39
C ASP A 344 -3.37 11.96 -33.83
N ILE A 345 -4.26 11.35 -33.05
CA ILE A 345 -5.71 11.35 -33.31
C ILE A 345 -6.37 12.73 -33.18
N PHE A 346 -5.66 13.74 -32.66
CA PHE A 346 -6.18 15.09 -32.48
C PHE A 346 -5.73 16.05 -33.59
N GLY A 347 -4.67 15.69 -34.31
CA GLY A 347 -4.08 16.49 -35.38
C GLY A 347 -4.75 16.30 -36.75
N THR A 348 -4.24 17.03 -37.74
CA THR A 348 -4.53 16.80 -39.15
C THR A 348 -3.47 15.91 -39.76
N TRP A 349 -3.89 14.92 -40.55
CA TRP A 349 -2.97 14.04 -41.27
C TRP A 349 -2.96 14.41 -42.74
N ASN A 350 -1.78 14.45 -43.35
CA ASN A 350 -1.63 14.62 -44.80
C ASN A 350 -1.29 13.29 -45.50
N THR A 351 -1.16 12.21 -44.73
CA THR A 351 -0.76 10.88 -45.17
C THR A 351 -1.62 9.83 -44.50
N CYS A 352 -1.78 8.68 -45.15
CA CYS A 352 -2.52 7.57 -44.56
C CYS A 352 -1.79 7.03 -43.32
N GLN A 353 -2.54 6.63 -42.30
CA GLN A 353 -2.02 6.09 -41.04
C GLN A 353 -2.11 4.58 -41.00
N LEU A 354 -1.08 3.92 -40.48
CA LEU A 354 -1.02 2.46 -40.41
C LEU A 354 -1.86 1.94 -39.23
N TYR A 355 -2.69 0.94 -39.50
CA TYR A 355 -3.38 0.17 -38.45
C TYR A 355 -2.85 -1.26 -38.43
N GLU A 356 -2.57 -1.77 -37.23
CA GLU A 356 -2.01 -3.11 -37.01
C GLU A 356 -2.96 -4.20 -37.47
N LEU A 357 -4.25 -4.01 -37.16
CA LEU A 357 -5.30 -4.96 -37.45
C LEU A 357 -6.52 -4.20 -37.93
N ILE A 358 -7.00 -4.58 -39.11
CA ILE A 358 -8.32 -4.24 -39.64
C ILE A 358 -8.91 -5.58 -40.10
N SER A 359 -10.09 -5.93 -39.60
CA SER A 359 -10.71 -7.17 -40.06
C SER A 359 -11.00 -7.14 -41.56
N GLY A 360 -10.59 -8.21 -42.22
CA GLY A 360 -10.82 -8.43 -43.64
C GLY A 360 -9.56 -8.60 -44.47
N GLU A 361 -8.40 -8.05 -44.06
CA GLU A 361 -7.16 -8.11 -44.85
C GLU A 361 -5.89 -7.79 -44.01
N THR A 362 -4.72 -8.00 -44.62
CA THR A 362 -3.38 -7.52 -44.19
C THR A 362 -3.38 -6.06 -43.70
N PRO A 363 -2.38 -5.57 -42.94
CA PRO A 363 -2.31 -4.19 -42.45
C PRO A 363 -2.70 -3.16 -43.52
N VAL A 364 -3.75 -2.39 -43.27
CA VAL A 364 -4.29 -1.38 -44.21
C VAL A 364 -3.99 0.02 -43.68
N GLN A 365 -3.74 0.96 -44.58
CA GLN A 365 -3.56 2.37 -44.24
C GLN A 365 -4.90 3.12 -44.30
N ILE A 366 -5.26 3.87 -43.26
CA ILE A 366 -6.46 4.73 -43.25
C ILE A 366 -6.11 6.11 -43.81
N ALA A 367 -6.84 6.54 -44.83
CA ALA A 367 -6.62 7.83 -45.49
C ALA A 367 -6.95 9.05 -44.59
N PRO A 368 -6.39 10.23 -44.88
CA PRO A 368 -6.73 11.48 -44.19
C PRO A 368 -8.26 11.74 -44.10
N PRO A 369 -8.74 12.35 -43.00
CA PRO A 369 -10.14 12.74 -42.83
C PRO A 369 -10.64 13.79 -43.82
#